data_AF-A0A3N4P480-F1
#
_entry.id   AF-A0A3N4P480-F1
#
_cell.length_a   1.000
_cell.length_b   1.000
_cell.length_c   1.000
_cell.angle_alpha   90.00
_cell.angle_beta   90.00
_cell.angle_gamma   90.00
#
_symmetry.space_group_name_H-M   'P 1'
#
loop_
_entity.id
_entity.type
_entity.pdbx_description
1 polymer ?
#
loop_
_entity_poly.entity_id
_entity_poly.type
_entity_poly.pdbx_seq_one_letter_code
_entity_poly.pdbx_strand_id
1 'polypeptide(L)'
;MPSGQFYILDQPEFSFTCDYHLDSVADRAFESRLLLEIQKENQPVEVFAPLSIGQSVVFVSPGGEAKTLFLISETATHFIFSSRA
;
A
#
# COMPACT_ATOMS: atom_id res chain seq x y z
N MET A 1 -1.96 -3.45 -14.18
CA MET A 1 -0.93 -2.71 -13.40
C MET A 1 0.23 -3.64 -13.14
N PRO A 2 1.45 -3.15 -12.87
CA PRO A 2 2.49 -4.01 -12.34
C PRO A 2 2.13 -4.43 -10.91
N SER A 3 2.32 -5.71 -10.61
CA SER A 3 2.13 -6.26 -9.28
C SER A 3 3.48 -6.56 -8.63
N GLY A 4 3.53 -6.50 -7.31
CA GLY A 4 4.74 -6.79 -6.53
C GLY A 4 4.41 -7.33 -5.14
N GLN A 5 5.38 -8.02 -4.54
CA GLN A 5 5.24 -8.54 -3.18
C GLN A 5 5.82 -7.54 -2.18
N PHE A 6 4.98 -7.04 -1.28
CA PHE A 6 5.37 -6.12 -0.21
C PHE A 6 5.20 -6.80 1.14
N TYR A 7 5.93 -6.35 2.15
CA TYR A 7 5.71 -6.79 3.54
C TYR A 7 5.68 -5.60 4.50
N ILE A 8 5.08 -5.78 5.67
CA ILE A 8 5.06 -4.75 6.71
C ILE A 8 6.39 -4.77 7.45
N LEU A 9 7.08 -3.63 7.56
CA LEU A 9 8.41 -3.55 8.17
C LEU A 9 8.45 -4.16 9.58
N ASP A 10 7.45 -3.82 10.41
CA ASP A 10 7.37 -4.27 11.80
C ASP A 10 6.83 -5.71 11.94
N GLN A 11 6.25 -6.26 10.87
CA GLN A 11 5.61 -7.59 10.86
C GLN A 11 5.90 -8.29 9.52
N PRO A 12 7.17 -8.67 9.24
CA PRO A 12 7.61 -9.18 7.95
C PRO A 12 6.98 -10.54 7.57
N GLU A 13 6.39 -11.25 8.51
CA GLU A 13 5.57 -12.45 8.27
C GLU A 13 4.32 -12.14 7.43
N PHE A 14 3.84 -10.90 7.44
CA PHE A 14 2.74 -10.45 6.62
C PHE A 14 3.25 -9.88 5.30
N SER A 15 3.11 -10.69 4.25
CA SER A 15 3.41 -10.30 2.88
C SER A 15 2.15 -10.24 2.02
N PHE A 16 2.14 -9.31 1.08
CA PHE A 16 1.00 -8.96 0.26
C PHE A 16 1.40 -8.86 -1.19
N THR A 17 0.56 -9.41 -2.07
CA THR A 17 0.58 -9.08 -3.48
C THR A 17 -0.20 -7.79 -3.66
N CYS A 18 0.50 -6.73 -4.05
CA CYS A 18 -0.08 -5.42 -4.29
C CYS A 18 0.00 -5.08 -5.77
N ASP A 19 -1.09 -4.60 -6.34
CA ASP A 19 -1.02 -3.80 -7.55
C ASP A 19 -0.54 -2.42 -7.18
N TYR A 20 0.46 -1.90 -7.89
CA TYR A 20 0.98 -0.56 -7.61
C TYR A 20 0.87 0.37 -8.80
N HIS A 21 0.54 1.63 -8.51
CA HIS A 21 0.45 2.69 -9.49
C HIS A 21 1.22 3.91 -9.03
N LEU A 22 2.00 4.48 -9.94
CA LEU A 22 2.60 5.79 -9.76
C LEU A 22 1.74 6.79 -10.52
N ASP A 23 0.92 7.53 -9.79
CA ASP A 23 0.17 8.67 -10.31
C ASP A 23 1.19 9.78 -10.59
N SER A 24 1.65 9.87 -11.84
CA SER A 24 2.40 11.02 -12.34
C SER A 24 1.40 12.10 -12.75
N VAL A 25 1.32 13.17 -11.95
CA VAL A 25 0.52 14.34 -12.33
C VAL A 25 1.26 15.02 -13.49
N ALA A 26 0.75 14.86 -14.71
CA ALA A 26 1.30 15.50 -15.90
C ALA A 26 1.52 17.01 -15.64
N ASP A 27 2.73 17.47 -15.93
CA ASP A 27 3.14 18.89 -15.97
C ASP A 27 3.12 19.72 -14.67
N ARG A 28 3.10 19.12 -13.47
CA ARG A 28 3.37 19.87 -12.23
C ARG A 28 4.48 19.26 -11.39
N ALA A 29 5.27 20.12 -10.74
CA ALA A 29 6.42 19.80 -9.90
C ALA A 29 6.09 19.07 -8.57
N PHE A 30 5.03 18.27 -8.55
CA PHE A 30 4.67 17.46 -7.40
C PHE A 30 5.27 16.06 -7.57
N GLU A 31 5.82 15.50 -6.48
CA GLU A 31 6.33 14.14 -6.48
C GLU A 31 5.23 13.15 -6.89
N SER A 32 5.58 12.08 -7.60
CA SER A 32 4.63 11.03 -8.00
C SER A 32 3.97 10.41 -6.76
N ARG A 33 2.66 10.17 -6.83
CA ARG A 33 1.92 9.50 -5.76
C ARG A 33 1.98 8.00 -5.97
N LEU A 34 2.51 7.25 -5.01
CA LEU A 34 2.41 5.80 -5.01
C LEU A 34 1.05 5.40 -4.45
N LEU A 35 0.35 4.51 -5.15
CA LEU A 35 -0.82 3.79 -4.68
C LEU A 35 -0.47 2.32 -4.61
N LEU A 36 -0.79 1.67 -3.49
CA LEU A 36 -0.79 0.22 -3.35
C LEU A 36 -2.21 -0.26 -3.14
N GLU A 37 -2.65 -1.17 -3.99
CA GLU A 37 -3.96 -1.79 -3.94
C GLU A 37 -3.80 -3.26 -3.57
N ILE A 38 -4.40 -3.66 -2.45
CA ILE A 38 -4.33 -5.01 -1.89
C ILE A 38 -5.71 -5.64 -2.00
N GLN A 39 -5.85 -6.66 -2.84
CA GLN A 39 -7.06 -7.48 -2.91
C GLN A 39 -7.15 -8.35 -1.64
N LYS A 40 -8.27 -8.28 -0.92
CA LYS A 40 -8.48 -8.99 0.36
C LYS A 40 -8.49 -10.50 0.22
N GLU A 41 -8.89 -11.02 -0.94
CA GLU A 41 -9.05 -12.45 -1.17
C GLU A 41 -7.71 -13.20 -1.10
N ASN A 42 -7.65 -14.25 -0.27
CA ASN A 42 -6.47 -15.10 -0.06
C ASN A 42 -5.21 -14.38 0.46
N GLN A 43 -5.35 -13.19 1.04
CA GLN A 43 -4.24 -12.43 1.64
C GLN A 43 -4.49 -12.24 3.14
N PRO A 44 -3.43 -12.15 3.98
CA PRO A 44 -3.57 -12.04 5.44
C PRO A 44 -3.93 -10.60 5.85
N VAL A 45 -5.06 -10.10 5.35
CA VAL A 45 -5.48 -8.70 5.51
C VAL A 45 -6.07 -8.38 6.87
N GLU A 46 -6.23 -9.38 7.75
CA GLU A 46 -6.68 -9.21 9.12
C GLU A 46 -5.71 -8.33 9.93
N VAL A 47 -4.44 -8.26 9.53
CA VAL A 47 -3.45 -7.34 10.12
C VAL A 47 -3.85 -5.87 9.97
N PHE A 48 -4.68 -5.54 8.97
CA PHE A 48 -5.17 -4.19 8.71
C PHE A 48 -6.48 -3.89 9.45
N ALA A 49 -7.12 -4.87 10.11
CA ALA A 49 -8.35 -4.66 10.86
C ALA A 49 -8.31 -3.54 11.93
N PRO A 50 -7.19 -3.27 12.64
CA PRO A 50 -7.13 -2.15 13.58
C PRO A 50 -6.91 -0.79 12.91
N LEU A 51 -6.68 -0.74 11.59
CA LEU A 51 -6.41 0.50 10.89
C LEU A 51 -7.68 1.28 10.55
N SER A 52 -7.62 2.59 10.75
CA SER A 52 -8.60 3.55 10.26
C SER A 52 -8.04 4.33 9.07
N ILE A 53 -8.92 4.90 8.25
CA ILE A 53 -8.55 5.82 7.17
C ILE A 53 -7.66 6.95 7.73
N GLY A 54 -6.56 7.24 7.03
CA GLY A 54 -5.53 8.20 7.41
C GLY A 54 -4.41 7.64 8.30
N GLN A 55 -4.53 6.41 8.82
CA GLN A 55 -3.42 5.77 9.56
C GLN A 55 -2.38 5.20 8.61
N SER A 56 -1.11 5.22 9.05
CA SER A 56 0.03 4.81 8.25
C SER A 56 0.52 3.40 8.58
N VAL A 57 1.03 2.72 7.56
CA VAL A 57 1.78 1.46 7.63
C VAL A 57 3.09 1.64 6.86
N VAL A 58 4.17 1.06 7.35
CA VAL A 58 5.46 1.04 6.64
C VAL A 58 5.55 -0.24 5.83
N PHE A 59 5.48 -0.13 4.51
CA PHE A 59 5.64 -1.23 3.58
C PHE A 59 7.07 -1.29 3.05
N VAL A 60 7.63 -2.48 2.94
CA VAL A 60 8.91 -2.72 2.28
C VAL A 60 8.65 -3.36 0.92
N SER A 61 9.20 -2.75 -0.12
CA SER A 61 9.11 -3.21 -1.51
C SER A 61 10.03 -4.41 -1.78
N PRO A 62 9.83 -5.15 -2.90
CA PRO A 62 10.73 -6.22 -3.31
C PRO A 62 12.20 -5.80 -3.43
N GLY A 63 12.45 -4.52 -3.72
CA GLY A 63 13.79 -3.94 -3.81
C GLY A 63 14.43 -3.59 -2.46
N GLY A 64 13.73 -3.84 -1.34
CA GLY A 64 14.19 -3.52 0.01
C GLY A 64 13.94 -2.08 0.45
N GLU A 65 13.29 -1.26 -0.38
CA GLU A 65 12.94 0.11 -0.01
C GLU A 65 11.71 0.13 0.90
N ALA A 66 11.84 0.70 2.09
CA ALA A 66 10.75 0.95 3.01
C ALA A 66 10.06 2.30 2.71
N LYS A 67 8.73 2.31 2.63
CA LYS A 67 7.92 3.50 2.43
C LYS A 67 6.73 3.52 3.38
N THR A 68 6.50 4.67 3.99
CA THR A 68 5.31 4.94 4.80
C THR A 68 4.15 5.25 3.87
N LEU A 69 3.07 4.47 3.97
CA LEU A 69 1.84 4.66 3.20
C LEU A 69 0.64 4.76 4.13
N PHE A 70 -0.34 5.56 3.76
CA PHE A 70 -1.56 5.83 4.52
C PHE A 70 -2.72 5.05 3.92
N LEU A 71 -3.54 4.43 4.77
CA LEU A 71 -4.78 3.82 4.34
C LEU A 71 -5.74 4.94 3.90
N ILE A 72 -6.07 5.01 2.61
CA ILE A 72 -6.93 6.09 2.06
C ILE A 72 -8.32 5.58 1.68
N SER A 73 -8.49 4.27 1.49
CA SER A 73 -9.76 3.66 1.17
C SER A 73 -9.78 2.20 1.61
N GLU A 74 -10.90 1.79 2.18
CA GLU A 74 -11.22 0.40 2.44
C GLU A 74 -12.57 0.08 1.80
N THR A 75 -12.61 -0.97 0.99
CA THR A 75 -13.84 -1.49 0.39
C THR A 75 -14.10 -2.92 0.84
N ALA A 76 -15.19 -3.54 0.38
CA ALA A 76 -15.45 -4.95 0.66
C ALA A 76 -14.35 -5.88 0.13
N THR A 77 -13.62 -5.47 -0.92
CA THR A 77 -12.68 -6.34 -1.65
C THR A 77 -11.25 -5.84 -1.63
N HIS A 78 -10.99 -4.57 -1.33
CA HIS A 78 -9.66 -3.97 -1.41
C HIS A 78 -9.33 -3.06 -0.23
N PHE A 79 -8.04 -3.01 0.10
CA PHE A 79 -7.42 -1.92 0.82
C PHE A 79 -6.59 -1.09 -0.16
N ILE A 80 -6.70 0.24 -0.09
CA ILE A 80 -5.91 1.16 -0.91
C ILE A 80 -5.05 2.02 0.00
N PHE A 81 -3.74 1.90 -0.17
CA PHE A 81 -2.74 2.68 0.52
C PHE A 81 -2.11 3.70 -0.41
N SER A 82 -1.63 4.82 0.15
CA SER A 82 -0.95 5.83 -0.63
C SER A 82 0.23 6.46 0.08
N SER A 83 1.26 6.88 -0.67
CA SER A 83 2.35 7.70 -0.13
C SER A 83 1.92 9.11 0.28
N ARG A 84 0.65 9.48 0.02
CA ARG A 84 0.02 10.72 0.48
C ARG A 84 -1.29 10.40 1.21
N ALA A 85 -1.41 10.92 2.43
CA ALA A 85 -2.63 10.90 3.22
C ALA A 85 -3.78 11.65 2.53
#